data_AF-A0A5E4FWS5-F1
#
_entry.id   AF-A0A5E4FWS5-F1
#
_cell.length_a   1.000
_cell.length_b   1.000
_cell.length_c   1.000
_cell.angle_alpha   90.00
_cell.angle_beta   90.00
_cell.angle_gamma   90.00
#
_symmetry.space_group_name_H-M   'P 1'
#
loop_
_entity.id
_entity.type
_entity.pdbx_description
1 polymer ?
#
loop_
_entity_poly.entity_id
_entity_poly.type
_entity_poly.pdbx_seq_one_letter_code
_entity_poly.pdbx_strand_id
1 'polypeptide(L)'
;MYAVFYVCLDKKAGPLAALLCFLCWVGASFLAGGLGFSRSWKLVLAAQLFCWTGQFIGHGIFEKRAPALSDNFVQALLMGPYFVLLELLQSAFGYEPYPGFHASVQKQIEADIKEWKAKNQKKLR
;
A
#
# COMPACT_ATOMS: atom_id res chain seq x y z
N MET A 1 -9.25 -8.23 -10.67
CA MET A 1 -8.37 -7.09 -11.03
C MET A 1 -7.09 -7.10 -10.20
N TYR A 2 -7.15 -6.80 -8.88
CA TYR A 2 -5.97 -6.79 -7.99
C TYR A 2 -5.13 -8.07 -8.03
N ALA A 3 -5.76 -9.24 -7.89
CA ALA A 3 -5.05 -10.53 -7.91
C ALA A 3 -4.21 -10.74 -9.18
N VAL A 4 -4.76 -10.42 -10.35
CA VAL A 4 -4.05 -10.54 -11.64
C VAL A 4 -2.89 -9.55 -11.69
N PHE A 5 -3.14 -8.30 -11.29
CA PHE A 5 -2.12 -7.25 -11.27
C PHE A 5 -0.93 -7.65 -10.39
N TYR A 6 -1.16 -8.18 -9.20
CA TYR A 6 -0.09 -8.59 -8.28
C TYR A 6 0.73 -9.77 -8.80
N VAL A 7 0.09 -10.77 -9.39
CA VAL A 7 0.81 -11.90 -10.01
C VAL A 7 1.68 -11.44 -11.17
N CYS A 8 1.23 -10.44 -11.94
CA CYS A 8 2.03 -9.85 -13.01
C CYS A 8 3.24 -9.04 -12.49
N LEU A 9 3.12 -8.38 -11.33
CA LEU A 9 4.20 -7.61 -10.72
C LEU A 9 5.33 -8.49 -10.20
N ASP A 10 4.99 -9.59 -9.55
CA ASP A 10 5.95 -10.50 -8.93
C ASP A 10 5.42 -11.93 -8.95
N LYS A 11 6.14 -12.82 -9.62
CA LYS A 11 5.74 -14.22 -9.77
C LYS A 11 5.80 -15.01 -8.47
N LYS A 12 6.51 -14.54 -7.43
CA LYS A 12 6.65 -15.24 -6.14
C LYS A 12 5.72 -14.65 -5.09
N ALA A 13 5.80 -13.34 -4.81
CA ALA A 13 4.94 -12.69 -3.81
C ALA A 13 3.53 -12.34 -4.33
N GLY A 14 3.38 -12.17 -5.65
CA GLY A 14 2.10 -11.86 -6.28
C GLY A 14 1.01 -12.91 -6.06
N PRO A 15 1.29 -14.23 -6.20
CA PRO A 15 0.34 -15.28 -5.85
C PRO A 15 -0.12 -15.24 -4.38
N LEU A 16 0.77 -14.91 -3.44
CA LEU A 16 0.41 -14.73 -2.03
C LEU A 16 -0.54 -13.53 -1.87
N ALA A 17 -0.23 -12.40 -2.49
CA ALA A 17 -1.10 -11.22 -2.48
C ALA A 17 -2.49 -11.52 -3.10
N ALA A 18 -2.52 -12.27 -4.20
CA ALA A 18 -3.74 -12.72 -4.85
C ALA A 18 -4.57 -13.64 -3.94
N LEU A 19 -3.93 -14.58 -3.25
CA LEU A 19 -4.58 -15.44 -2.27
C LEU A 19 -5.18 -14.64 -1.11
N LEU A 20 -4.42 -13.68 -0.55
CA LEU A 20 -4.92 -12.80 0.50
C LEU A 20 -6.13 -11.98 0.04
N CYS A 21 -6.08 -11.42 -1.18
CA CYS A 21 -7.23 -10.72 -1.77
C CYS A 21 -8.45 -11.63 -1.91
N PHE A 22 -8.24 -12.88 -2.35
CA PHE A 22 -9.32 -13.86 -2.46
C PHE A 22 -9.91 -14.22 -1.09
N LEU A 23 -9.07 -14.44 -0.08
CA LEU A 23 -9.52 -14.73 1.29
C LEU A 23 -10.29 -13.54 1.89
N CYS A 24 -9.82 -12.31 1.68
CA CYS A 24 -10.55 -11.10 2.09
C CYS A 24 -11.93 -11.02 1.41
N TRP A 25 -12.00 -11.31 0.10
CA TRP A 25 -13.26 -11.33 -0.63
C TRP A 25 -14.23 -12.37 -0.10
N VAL A 26 -13.76 -13.61 0.09
CA VAL A 26 -14.57 -14.72 0.63
C VAL A 26 -15.05 -14.39 2.05
N GLY A 27 -14.14 -13.96 2.94
CA GLY A 27 -14.47 -13.58 4.30
C GLY A 27 -15.48 -12.43 4.37
N ALA A 28 -15.29 -11.39 3.56
CA ALA A 28 -16.24 -10.28 3.46
C ALA A 28 -17.61 -10.75 2.95
N SER A 29 -17.64 -11.68 1.98
CA SER A 29 -18.88 -12.23 1.42
C SER A 29 -19.66 -13.04 2.46
N PHE A 30 -18.98 -13.91 3.22
CA PHE A 30 -19.61 -14.66 4.32
C PHE A 30 -20.14 -13.73 5.41
N LEU A 31 -19.36 -12.74 5.81
CA LEU A 31 -19.75 -11.77 6.83
C LEU A 31 -20.96 -10.93 6.37
N ALA A 32 -20.97 -10.51 5.11
CA ALA A 32 -22.09 -9.77 4.52
C ALA A 32 -23.37 -10.62 4.46
N GLY A 33 -23.25 -11.89 4.06
CA GLY A 33 -24.37 -12.83 4.02
C GLY A 33 -24.97 -13.10 5.40
N GLY A 34 -24.15 -13.20 6.44
CA GLY A 34 -24.62 -13.46 7.80
C GLY A 34 -25.23 -12.25 8.53
N LEU A 35 -24.75 -11.05 8.26
CA LEU A 35 -25.16 -9.83 8.99
C LEU A 35 -26.35 -9.09 8.35
N GLY A 36 -26.54 -9.26 7.04
CA GLY A 36 -27.49 -8.48 6.25
C GLY A 36 -27.01 -7.04 5.99
N PHE A 37 -27.53 -6.43 4.92
CA PHE A 37 -27.01 -5.18 4.35
C PHE A 37 -26.80 -4.05 5.37
N SER A 38 -27.79 -3.76 6.22
CA SER A 38 -27.74 -2.63 7.16
C SER A 38 -26.57 -2.73 8.15
N ARG A 39 -26.34 -3.91 8.72
CA ARG A 39 -25.24 -4.13 9.68
C ARG A 39 -23.90 -4.17 8.97
N SER A 40 -23.81 -4.85 7.84
CA SER A 40 -22.59 -4.90 7.03
C SER A 40 -22.15 -3.52 6.58
N TRP A 41 -23.07 -2.66 6.17
CA TRP A 41 -22.73 -1.30 5.75
C TRP A 41 -22.18 -0.44 6.89
N LYS A 42 -22.75 -0.56 8.11
CA LYS A 42 -22.21 0.12 9.30
C LYS A 42 -20.79 -0.32 9.60
N LEU A 43 -20.52 -1.63 9.51
CA LEU A 43 -19.18 -2.17 9.71
C LEU A 43 -18.20 -1.63 8.66
N VAL A 44 -18.59 -1.63 7.37
CA VAL A 44 -17.78 -1.09 6.27
C VAL A 44 -17.46 0.38 6.51
N LEU A 45 -18.45 1.20 6.86
CA LEU A 45 -18.23 2.62 7.16
C LEU A 45 -17.28 2.82 8.33
N ALA A 46 -17.47 2.09 9.43
CA ALA A 46 -16.60 2.19 10.60
C ALA A 46 -15.15 1.81 10.25
N ALA A 47 -14.94 0.72 9.50
CA ALA A 47 -13.63 0.28 9.05
C ALA A 47 -12.97 1.31 8.13
N GLN A 48 -13.71 1.85 7.16
CA GLN A 48 -13.19 2.87 6.24
C GLN A 48 -12.76 4.13 6.99
N LEU A 49 -13.62 4.66 7.88
CA LEU A 49 -13.27 5.86 8.66
C LEU A 49 -12.03 5.63 9.52
N PHE A 50 -11.93 4.47 10.18
CA PHE A 50 -10.78 4.13 11.00
C PHE A 50 -9.49 4.03 10.17
N CYS A 51 -9.52 3.25 9.08
CA CYS A 51 -8.35 3.03 8.23
C CYS A 51 -7.88 4.32 7.54
N TRP A 52 -8.80 5.10 6.96
CA TRP A 52 -8.45 6.36 6.31
C TRP A 52 -7.91 7.39 7.30
N THR A 53 -8.50 7.49 8.50
CA THR A 53 -7.98 8.37 9.55
C THR A 53 -6.55 7.98 9.92
N GLY A 54 -6.28 6.68 10.12
CA GLY A 54 -4.94 6.17 10.36
C GLY A 54 -3.97 6.49 9.21
N GLN A 55 -4.39 6.30 7.96
CA GLN A 55 -3.57 6.58 6.79
C GLN A 55 -3.20 8.07 6.67
N PHE A 56 -4.16 8.99 6.86
CA PHE A 56 -3.90 10.42 6.81
C PHE A 56 -3.03 10.89 7.98
N ILE A 57 -3.21 10.32 9.17
CA ILE A 57 -2.34 10.61 10.33
C ILE A 57 -0.91 10.12 10.06
N GLY A 58 -0.75 8.90 9.54
CA GLY A 58 0.54 8.32 9.14
C GLY A 58 1.31 9.25 8.21
N HIS A 59 0.72 9.55 7.05
CA HIS A 59 1.40 10.36 6.04
C HIS A 59 1.54 11.84 6.46
N GLY A 60 0.49 12.42 7.05
CA GLY A 60 0.45 13.84 7.38
C GLY A 60 1.32 14.22 8.58
N ILE A 61 1.27 13.44 9.67
CA ILE A 61 1.97 13.76 10.92
C ILE A 61 3.36 13.15 10.96
N PHE A 62 3.48 11.85 10.66
CA PHE A 62 4.76 11.15 10.80
C PHE A 62 5.66 11.33 9.59
N GLU A 63 5.14 11.18 8.37
CA GLU A 63 5.94 11.32 7.16
C GLU A 63 6.05 12.77 6.66
N LYS A 64 5.19 13.67 7.16
CA LYS A 64 5.08 15.09 6.74
C LYS A 64 5.01 15.26 5.22
N ARG A 65 4.41 14.28 4.53
CA ARG A 65 4.27 14.24 3.07
C ARG A 65 2.81 14.08 2.70
N ALA A 66 2.44 14.61 1.54
CA ALA A 66 1.13 14.34 0.97
C ALA A 66 1.03 12.84 0.64
N PRO A 67 -0.15 12.23 0.81
CA PRO A 67 -0.34 10.83 0.42
C PRO A 67 -0.12 10.70 -1.09
N ALA A 68 0.50 9.60 -1.53
CA ALA A 68 0.74 9.30 -2.94
C ALA A 68 -0.52 9.30 -3.82
N LEU A 69 -1.70 9.21 -3.19
CA LEU A 69 -3.01 9.41 -3.82
C LEU A 69 -3.15 10.77 -4.52
N SER A 70 -2.44 11.80 -4.05
CA SER A 70 -2.46 13.15 -4.62
C SER A 70 -1.62 13.27 -5.90
N ASP A 71 -0.67 12.36 -6.13
CA ASP A 71 0.22 12.38 -7.30
C ASP A 71 -0.26 11.41 -8.39
N ASN A 72 -0.64 10.17 -8.02
CA ASN A 72 -1.16 9.17 -8.94
C ASN A 72 -2.16 8.23 -8.25
N PHE A 73 -3.43 8.63 -8.26
CA PHE A 73 -4.52 7.94 -7.55
C PHE A 73 -4.62 6.44 -7.86
N VAL A 74 -4.59 6.06 -9.15
CA VAL A 74 -4.77 4.67 -9.58
C VAL A 74 -3.60 3.81 -9.11
N GLN A 75 -2.37 4.30 -9.28
CA GLN A 75 -1.18 3.59 -8.83
C GLN A 75 -1.14 3.46 -7.31
N ALA A 76 -1.45 4.53 -6.57
CA ALA A 76 -1.47 4.49 -5.11
C ALA A 76 -2.51 3.49 -4.58
N LEU A 77 -3.68 3.42 -5.20
CA LEU A 77 -4.73 2.48 -4.81
C LEU A 77 -4.34 1.02 -5.13
N LEU A 78 -3.76 0.76 -6.30
CA LEU A 78 -3.31 -0.57 -6.70
C LEU A 78 -2.09 -1.03 -5.91
N MET A 79 -1.09 -0.16 -5.71
CA MET A 79 0.18 -0.53 -5.09
C MET A 79 0.13 -0.52 -3.58
N GLY A 80 -0.76 0.26 -2.95
CA GLY A 80 -0.79 0.41 -1.49
C GLY A 80 -0.81 -0.92 -0.72
N PRO A 81 -1.78 -1.82 -0.98
CA PRO A 81 -1.85 -3.10 -0.27
C PRO A 81 -0.63 -4.01 -0.56
N TYR A 82 -0.14 -3.97 -1.79
CA TYR A 82 1.00 -4.78 -2.20
C TYR A 82 2.31 -4.28 -1.60
N PHE A 83 2.48 -2.96 -1.46
CA PHE A 83 3.61 -2.34 -0.79
C PHE A 83 3.71 -2.78 0.67
N VAL A 84 2.59 -2.76 1.42
CA VAL A 84 2.56 -3.25 2.81
C VAL A 84 2.96 -4.71 2.90
N LEU A 85 2.48 -5.55 1.98
CA LEU A 85 2.88 -6.96 1.93
C LEU A 85 4.37 -7.12 1.65
N LEU A 86 4.91 -6.39 0.66
CA LEU A 86 6.33 -6.45 0.33
C LEU A 86 7.21 -5.98 1.50
N GLU A 87 6.83 -4.91 2.18
CA GLU A 87 7.54 -4.39 3.35
C GLU A 87 7.57 -5.42 4.49
N LEU A 88 6.45 -6.09 4.74
CA LEU A 88 6.37 -7.18 5.73
C LEU A 88 7.22 -8.38 5.32
N LEU A 89 7.16 -8.79 4.05
CA LEU A 89 7.97 -9.91 3.55
C LEU A 89 9.46 -9.59 3.62
N GLN A 90 9.85 -8.36 3.31
CA GLN A 90 11.24 -7.93 3.37
C GLN A 90 11.72 -7.81 4.83
N SER A 91 10.96 -7.15 5.69
CA SER A 91 11.35 -6.94 7.10
C SER A 91 11.35 -8.23 7.93
N ALA A 92 10.41 -9.16 7.69
CA ALA A 92 10.31 -10.40 8.46
C ALA A 92 11.12 -11.56 7.86
N PHE A 93 11.25 -11.63 6.53
CA PHE A 93 11.85 -12.79 5.84
C PHE A 93 13.01 -12.44 4.91
N GLY A 94 13.39 -11.16 4.78
CA GLY A 94 14.43 -10.73 3.83
C GLY A 94 14.06 -10.98 2.37
N TYR A 95 12.76 -10.96 2.05
CA TYR A 95 12.25 -11.22 0.71
C TYR A 95 12.61 -10.11 -0.28
N GLU A 96 13.32 -10.47 -1.36
CA GLU A 96 13.51 -9.62 -2.53
C GLU A 96 12.82 -10.20 -3.78
N PRO A 97 12.04 -9.41 -4.55
CA PRO A 97 11.46 -9.83 -5.83
C PRO A 97 12.51 -10.34 -6.82
N TYR A 98 13.65 -9.64 -6.89
CA TYR A 98 14.84 -10.01 -7.66
C TYR A 98 16.11 -9.60 -6.91
N PRO A 99 17.27 -10.24 -7.19
CA PRO A 99 18.51 -9.97 -6.47
C PRO A 99 18.93 -8.50 -6.55
N GLY A 100 19.17 -7.87 -5.40
CA GLY A 100 19.59 -6.47 -5.33
C GLY A 100 18.46 -5.46 -5.47
N PHE A 101 17.19 -5.92 -5.41
CA PHE A 101 16.02 -5.06 -5.43
C PHE A 101 16.09 -3.99 -4.34
N HIS A 102 16.31 -4.38 -3.08
CA HIS A 102 16.29 -3.44 -1.97
C HIS A 102 17.38 -2.38 -2.09
N ALA A 103 18.59 -2.79 -2.50
CA ALA A 103 19.70 -1.87 -2.74
C ALA A 103 19.37 -0.86 -3.87
N SER A 104 18.72 -1.31 -4.94
CA SER A 104 18.30 -0.43 -6.05
C SER A 104 17.24 0.58 -5.62
N VAL A 105 16.24 0.13 -4.84
CA VAL A 105 15.17 0.97 -4.30
C VAL A 105 15.75 2.01 -3.33
N GLN A 106 16.61 1.58 -2.40
CA GLN A 106 17.25 2.48 -1.44
C GLN A 106 18.07 3.57 -2.15
N LYS A 107 18.84 3.20 -3.17
CA LYS A 107 19.62 4.15 -3.97
C LYS A 107 18.72 5.18 -4.66
N GLN A 108 17.55 4.77 -5.14
CA GLN A 108 16.59 5.66 -5.79
C GLN A 108 15.94 6.61 -4.78
N ILE A 109 15.52 6.09 -3.61
CA ILE A 109 14.98 6.90 -2.51
C ILE A 109 16.00 7.98 -2.07
N GLU A 110 17.26 7.61 -1.92
CA GLU A 110 18.32 8.56 -1.53
C GLU A 110 18.52 9.66 -2.59
N ALA A 111 18.50 9.30 -3.87
CA ALA A 111 18.59 10.25 -4.97
C ALA A 111 17.40 11.23 -4.97
N ASP A 112 16.18 10.72 -4.80
CA ASP A 112 14.95 11.52 -4.77
C ASP A 112 14.92 12.47 -3.56
N ILE A 113 15.35 12.01 -2.39
CA ILE A 113 15.48 12.85 -1.19
C ILE A 113 16.49 13.98 -1.43
N LYS A 114 17.63 13.69 -2.07
CA LYS A 114 18.65 14.69 -2.38
C LYS A 114 18.12 15.75 -3.35
N GLU A 115 17.42 15.32 -4.40
CA GLU A 115 16.81 16.22 -5.38
C GLU A 115 15.73 17.11 -4.73
N TRP A 116 14.85 16.53 -3.91
CA TRP A 116 13.81 17.26 -3.20
C TRP A 116 14.40 18.33 -2.25
N LYS A 117 15.45 17.99 -1.50
CA LYS A 117 16.16 18.95 -0.63
C LYS A 117 16.76 20.10 -1.43
N ALA A 118 17.40 19.81 -2.56
CA ALA A 118 18.00 20.84 -3.43
C ALA A 118 16.94 21.77 -4.05
N LYS A 119 15.81 21.22 -4.51
CA LYS A 119 14.67 22.00 -5.03
C LYS A 119 14.08 22.94 -3.96
N ASN A 120 13.90 22.46 -2.73
CA ASN A 120 13.37 23.30 -1.66
C ASN A 120 14.35 24.39 -1.22
N GLN A 121 15.67 24.11 -1.18
CA GLN A 121 16.66 25.15 -0.89
C GLN A 121 16.69 26.25 -1.96
N LYS A 122 16.47 25.91 -3.24
CA LYS A 122 16.34 26.91 -4.32
C LYS A 122 15.06 27.74 -4.24
N LYS A 123 13.96 27.20 -3.72
CA LYS A 123 12.71 27.96 -3.52
C LYS A 123 12.77 28.94 -2.34
N LEU A 124 13.69 28.73 -1.40
CA LEU A 124 13.93 29.59 -0.24
C LEU A 124 14.98 30.70 -0.49
N ARG A 125 15.67 30.67 -1.62
CA ARG A 125 16.61 31.70 -2.07
C ARG A 125 15.95 32.57 -3.13
#